data_AF-A0A962KHF7-F1
#
_entry.id   AF-A0A962KHF7-F1
#
_cell.length_a   1.000
_cell.length_b   1.000
_cell.length_c   1.000
_cell.angle_alpha   90.00
_cell.angle_beta   90.00
_cell.angle_gamma   90.00
#
_symmetry.space_group_name_H-M   'P 1'
#
loop_
_entity.id
_entity.type
_entity.pdbx_description
1 polymer ?
#
loop_
_entity_poly.entity_id
_entity_poly.type
_entity_poly.pdbx_seq_one_letter_code
_entity_poly.pdbx_strand_id
1 'polypeptide(L)' 'MSRFEKLTHVLWHCQYHIVWVPKYRFRVLQGDMGNSGDSLLISMSSR' A
#
# COMPACT_ATOMS: atom_id res chain seq x y z
N MET A 1 15.80 7.51 -5.34
CA MET A 1 15.41 8.05 -4.02
C MET A 1 16.25 7.35 -2.97
N SER A 2 16.87 8.09 -2.06
CA SER A 2 17.66 7.48 -0.98
C SER A 2 16.78 6.52 -0.18
N ARG A 3 17.34 5.41 0.29
CA ARG A 3 16.63 4.39 1.08
C ARG A 3 15.91 4.97 2.31
N PHE A 4 16.37 6.11 2.80
CA PHE A 4 15.91 6.77 4.01
C PHE A 4 15.21 8.09 3.68
N GLU A 5 14.12 8.34 4.39
CA GLU A 5 13.41 9.61 4.40
C GLU A 5 14.01 10.52 5.48
N LYS A 6 14.11 11.82 5.18
CA LYS A 6 14.79 12.80 6.03
C LYS A 6 13.92 14.05 6.23
N LEU A 7 13.78 14.46 7.49
CA LEU A 7 13.42 15.82 7.91
C LEU A 7 14.67 16.49 8.48
N THR A 8 14.60 17.82 8.71
CA THR A 8 15.70 18.66 9.20
C THR A 8 16.47 18.10 10.40
N HIS A 9 15.81 17.33 11.28
CA HIS A 9 16.43 16.72 12.46
C HIS A 9 16.16 15.23 12.64
N VAL A 10 15.52 14.57 11.67
CA VAL A 10 15.11 13.16 11.83
C VAL A 10 15.34 12.38 10.54
N LEU A 11 15.97 11.21 10.68
CA LEU A 11 16.11 10.19 9.65
C LEU A 11 15.17 9.03 10.01
N TRP A 12 14.34 8.57 9.09
CA TRP A 12 13.53 7.37 9.32
C TRP A 12 13.52 6.44 8.11
N HIS A 13 13.18 5.18 8.41
CA HIS A 13 13.09 4.11 7.44
C HIS A 13 11.95 3.17 7.83
N CYS A 14 10.80 3.40 7.21
CA CYS A 14 9.57 2.68 7.54
C CYS A 14 9.28 1.66 6.43
N GLN A 15 9.62 0.40 6.67
CA GLN A 15 9.23 -0.72 5.80
C GLN A 15 8.09 -1.49 6.44
N TYR A 16 6.98 -1.64 5.72
CA TYR A 16 5.80 -2.34 6.20
C TYR A 16 5.40 -3.46 5.23
N HIS A 17 5.13 -4.64 5.78
CA HIS A 17 4.48 -5.73 5.05
C HIS A 17 2.98 -5.67 5.32
N ILE A 18 2.23 -5.01 4.43
CA ILE A 18 0.78 -4.85 4.54
C ILE A 18 0.12 -5.98 3.76
N VAL A 19 -0.67 -6.80 4.44
CA VAL A 19 -1.48 -7.89 3.85
C VAL A 19 -2.91 -7.71 4.31
N TRP A 20 -3.87 -7.73 3.39
CA TRP A 20 -5.29 -7.70 3.72
C TRP A 20 -6.04 -8.81 2.99
N VAL A 21 -7.21 -9.17 3.53
CA VAL A 21 -8.09 -10.22 3.01
C VAL A 21 -9.50 -9.62 2.88
N PRO A 22 -10.21 -9.86 1.77
CA PRO A 22 -11.56 -9.33 1.60
C PRO A 22 -12.52 -10.01 2.58
N LYS A 23 -13.52 -9.25 3.05
CA LYS A 23 -14.58 -9.79 3.92
C LYS A 23 -15.22 -11.00 3.21
N TYR A 24 -15.35 -12.10 3.94
CA TYR A 24 -15.87 -13.40 3.46
C TYR A 24 -14.95 -14.20 2.52
N ARG A 25 -13.70 -13.77 2.31
CA ARG A 25 -12.65 -14.54 1.60
C ARG A 25 -13.07 -15.04 0.21
N PHE A 26 -14.05 -14.40 -0.41
CA PHE A 26 -14.44 -14.71 -1.77
C PHE A 26 -13.27 -14.41 -2.72
N ARG A 27 -13.11 -15.24 -3.76
CA ARG A 27 -12.11 -15.05 -4.82
C ARG A 27 -12.51 -13.91 -5.78
N VAL A 28 -12.93 -12.77 -5.23
CA VAL A 28 -13.36 -11.56 -5.98
C VAL A 28 -12.18 -10.67 -6.37
N LEU A 29 -11.01 -10.90 -5.77
CA LEU A 29 -9.76 -10.22 -6.12
C LEU A 29 -9.11 -10.81 -7.38
N GLN A 30 -9.90 -11.10 -8.41
CA GLN A 30 -9.41 -11.64 -9.68
C GLN A 30 -10.03 -10.86 -10.84
N GLY A 31 -9.20 -10.32 -11.73
CA GLY A 31 -9.61 -9.40 -12.81
C GLY A 31 -9.64 -7.93 -12.39
N ASP A 32 -10.42 -7.11 -13.11
CA ASP A 32 -10.43 -5.65 -12.99
C ASP A 32 -10.84 -5.13 -11.60
N MET A 33 -11.64 -5.88 -10.84
CA MET A 33 -12.06 -5.49 -9.49
C MET A 33 -10.92 -5.55 -8.46
N GLY A 34 -9.99 -6.50 -8.60
CA GLY A 34 -8.78 -6.55 -7.77
C GLY A 34 -7.84 -5.39 -8.11
N ASN A 35 -7.62 -5.15 -9.39
CA ASN A 35 -6.73 -4.10 -9.87
C ASN A 35 -7.23 -2.68 -9.52
N SER A 36 -8.54 -2.46 -9.56
CA SER A 36 -9.16 -1.19 -9.16
C SER A 36 -9.06 -0.96 -7.64
N GLY A 37 -9.24 -2.01 -6.84
CA GLY A 37 -9.07 -1.93 -5.38
C GLY A 37 -7.62 -1.62 -5.01
N ASP A 38 -6.67 -2.34 -5.61
CA ASP A 38 -5.25 -2.19 -5.35
C ASP A 38 -4.73 -0.80 -5.77
N SER A 39 -5.16 -0.31 -6.94
CA SER A 39 -4.79 1.02 -7.42
C SER A 39 -5.36 2.15 -6.57
N LEU A 40 -6.58 2.03 -6.04
CA LEU A 40 -7.14 3.00 -5.10
C LEU A 40 -6.33 3.05 -3.80
N LEU A 41 -5.99 1.89 -3.23
CA LEU A 41 -5.16 1.82 -2.02
C LEU A 41 -3.78 2.45 -2.22
N ILE A 42 -3.15 2.19 -3.36
CA ILE A 42 -1.85 2.81 -3.72
C ILE A 42 -2.01 4.32 -3.94
N SER A 43 -3.09 4.77 -4.60
CA SER A 43 -3.35 6.20 -4.83
C SER A 43 -3.61 6.99 -3.54
N MET A 44 -4.19 6.34 -2.52
CA MET A 44 -4.42 6.93 -1.20
C MET A 44 -3.15 7.02 -0.36
N SER A 45 -2.17 6.11 -0.57
CA SER A 45 -0.89 6.13 0.14
C SER A 45 0.12 7.14 -0.43
N SER A 46 -0.12 7.70 -1.62
CA SER A 46 0.83 8.58 -2.33
C SER A 46 0.49 10.08 -2.21
N ARG A 47 -0.34 10.48 -1.25
CA ARG A 47 -0.59 11.90 -0.93
C ARG A 47 0.03 12.31 0.39
#